data_AF-A0A920JEX0-F1
#
_entry.id   AF-A0A920JEX0-F1
#
_cell.length_a   1.000
_cell.length_b   1.000
_cell.length_c   1.000
_cell.angle_alpha   90.00
_cell.angle_beta   90.00
_cell.angle_gamma   90.00
#
_symmetry.space_group_name_H-M   'P 1'
#
loop_
_entity.id
_entity.type
_entity.pdbx_description
1 polymer ?
#
loop_
_entity_poly.entity_id
_entity_poly.type
_entity_poly.pdbx_seq_one_letter_code
_entity_poly.pdbx_strand_id
1 'polypeptide(L)'
;MHFNSILPDDFPYIEASVRKPEMKKIISEVIETYNKAELRQFLDSMKKVGFNFGAKAGLSVAMTDVKTPPTKNQILEKYENEAEKVEKLYLDDIITETERKQKIIEIWNEATDQVQYAMSAELESERFNPVDMMVKSGARGNMMQVRQLAGMRGLVANPKGDIIERPIKSNFREGMSVLEYFISTHGARKGLADTALRTADSGYLTRRLVDVAAGIVVQNKGDENIDWRGTTKSTVDNEGRPSKYLHSTLFGRVLSEDVKKDKKAIEFGDGKKLTKGTYIDAEALDVIGKSGVESVNVLTPFNSLDPESMDPLCYGFSLATGKPVEEGEAVGIISASINWRAWNSAYNENFSHWWCCWFGYYLWSPKNC
;
A
#
# COMPACT_ATOMS: atom_id res chain seq x y z
N MET A 1 23.58 2.41 -19.85
CA MET A 1 23.49 3.41 -20.94
C MET A 1 22.11 3.48 -21.60
N HIS A 2 21.51 2.38 -22.07
CA HIS A 2 20.22 2.43 -22.81
C HIS A 2 18.98 2.84 -22.00
N PHE A 3 19.03 2.77 -20.66
CA PHE A 3 17.92 3.24 -19.82
C PHE A 3 17.91 4.77 -19.69
N ASN A 4 19.07 5.42 -19.69
CA ASN A 4 19.09 6.89 -19.63
C ASN A 4 18.74 7.53 -20.97
N SER A 5 18.84 6.79 -22.09
CA SER A 5 18.41 7.29 -23.40
C SER A 5 16.89 7.28 -23.63
N ILE A 6 16.10 6.69 -22.72
CA ILE A 6 14.64 6.78 -22.79
C ILE A 6 14.09 7.95 -21.99
N LEU A 7 14.87 8.46 -21.03
CA LEU A 7 14.46 9.58 -20.18
C LEU A 7 14.39 10.85 -21.04
N PRO A 8 13.53 11.82 -20.67
CA PRO A 8 13.55 13.14 -21.29
C PRO A 8 14.95 13.78 -21.20
N ASP A 9 15.30 14.61 -22.19
CA ASP A 9 16.66 15.15 -22.35
C ASP A 9 17.17 15.92 -21.12
N ASP A 10 16.27 16.56 -20.37
CA ASP A 10 16.58 17.36 -19.18
C ASP A 10 16.52 16.56 -17.86
N PHE A 11 16.22 15.25 -17.90
CA PHE A 11 16.05 14.45 -16.69
C PHE A 11 17.40 14.01 -16.08
N PRO A 12 17.57 14.01 -14.74
CA PRO A 12 18.79 13.60 -14.09
C PRO A 12 19.25 12.17 -14.47
N TYR A 13 20.55 12.00 -14.68
CA TYR A 13 21.11 10.70 -15.03
C TYR A 13 20.97 9.70 -13.88
N ILE A 14 20.41 8.52 -14.16
CA ILE A 14 20.20 7.48 -13.15
C ILE A 14 21.34 6.44 -13.24
N GLU A 15 22.13 6.34 -12.17
CA GLU A 15 23.24 5.38 -12.05
C GLU A 15 22.87 4.10 -11.29
N ALA A 16 21.77 4.13 -10.51
CA ALA A 16 21.37 3.03 -9.64
C ALA A 16 20.52 1.96 -10.36
N SER A 17 20.45 0.76 -9.77
CA SER A 17 19.53 -0.28 -10.22
C SER A 17 18.08 0.12 -9.98
N VAL A 18 17.26 0.15 -11.02
CA VAL A 18 15.85 0.55 -10.93
C VAL A 18 14.97 -0.68 -10.69
N ARG A 19 14.31 -0.77 -9.53
CA ARG A 19 13.28 -1.77 -9.25
C ARG A 19 11.89 -1.14 -9.42
N LYS A 20 10.82 -1.93 -9.25
CA LYS A 20 9.44 -1.44 -9.36
C LYS A 20 9.14 -0.18 -8.53
N PRO A 21 9.54 -0.05 -7.24
CA PRO A 21 9.25 1.16 -6.47
C PRO A 21 10.01 2.40 -6.97
N GLU A 22 11.28 2.27 -7.36
CA GLU A 22 12.03 3.39 -7.94
C GLU A 22 11.46 3.78 -9.30
N MET A 23 11.03 2.80 -10.11
CA MET A 23 10.36 3.07 -11.38
C MET A 23 9.08 3.87 -11.20
N LYS A 24 8.26 3.55 -10.18
CA LYS A 24 7.06 4.34 -9.85
C LYS A 24 7.42 5.79 -9.52
N LYS A 25 8.49 6.02 -8.75
CA LYS A 25 8.95 7.37 -8.39
C LYS A 25 9.39 8.16 -9.63
N ILE A 26 10.18 7.54 -10.50
CA ILE A 26 10.64 8.18 -11.76
C ILE A 26 9.43 8.55 -12.62
N ILE A 27 8.44 7.66 -12.75
CA ILE A 27 7.21 7.95 -13.51
C ILE A 27 6.44 9.11 -12.88
N SER A 28 6.29 9.14 -11.55
CA SER A 28 5.64 10.24 -10.84
C SER A 28 6.34 11.58 -11.08
N GLU A 29 7.67 11.62 -10.98
CA GLU A 29 8.46 12.83 -11.23
C GLU A 29 8.34 13.32 -12.68
N VAL A 30 8.30 12.38 -13.65
CA VAL A 30 8.08 12.72 -15.06
C VAL A 30 6.65 13.25 -15.29
N ILE A 31 5.63 12.72 -14.60
CA ILE A 31 4.25 13.22 -14.67
C ILE A 31 4.14 14.65 -14.15
N GLU A 32 4.87 14.98 -13.07
CA GLU A 32 4.82 16.30 -12.44
C GLU A 32 5.60 17.36 -13.23
N THR A 33 6.72 16.97 -13.85
CA THR A 33 7.65 17.92 -14.49
C THR A 33 7.40 18.14 -15.98
N TYR A 34 6.95 17.10 -16.71
CA TYR A 34 6.90 17.12 -18.18
C TYR A 34 5.48 17.15 -18.73
N ASN A 35 5.35 17.52 -20.00
CA ASN A 35 4.04 17.58 -20.65
C ASN A 35 3.49 16.18 -20.99
N LYS A 36 2.19 16.10 -21.28
CA LYS A 36 1.51 14.83 -21.61
C LYS A 36 2.08 14.14 -22.86
N ALA A 37 2.68 14.88 -23.80
CA ALA A 37 3.22 14.30 -25.02
C ALA A 37 4.56 13.60 -24.77
N GLU A 38 5.47 14.25 -24.04
CA GLU A 38 6.74 13.70 -23.57
C GLU A 38 6.51 12.48 -22.67
N LEU A 39 5.57 12.57 -21.72
CA LEU A 39 5.21 11.45 -20.86
C LEU A 39 4.77 10.22 -21.69
N ARG A 40 3.96 10.42 -22.73
CA ARG A 40 3.53 9.31 -23.62
C ARG A 40 4.71 8.68 -24.35
N GLN A 41 5.60 9.51 -24.92
CA GLN A 41 6.79 9.03 -25.61
C GLN A 41 7.73 8.28 -24.67
N PHE A 42 7.91 8.77 -23.45
CA PHE A 42 8.68 8.13 -22.39
C PHE A 42 8.11 6.75 -22.04
N LEU A 43 6.80 6.65 -21.77
CA LEU A 43 6.14 5.39 -21.41
C LEU A 43 6.22 4.36 -22.54
N ASP A 44 6.03 4.77 -23.80
CA ASP A 44 6.17 3.88 -24.95
C ASP A 44 7.62 3.41 -25.16
N SER A 45 8.58 4.31 -24.99
CA SER A 45 10.01 3.99 -25.11
C SER A 45 10.47 3.06 -23.98
N MET A 46 10.03 3.32 -22.76
CA MET A 46 10.24 2.45 -21.59
C MET A 46 9.70 1.05 -21.84
N LYS A 47 8.46 0.94 -22.33
CA LYS A 47 7.84 -0.34 -22.68
C LYS A 47 8.67 -1.08 -23.73
N LYS A 48 9.05 -0.42 -24.83
CA LYS A 48 9.85 -1.02 -25.91
C LYS A 48 11.21 -1.52 -25.42
N VAL A 49 11.94 -0.69 -24.68
CA VAL A 49 13.25 -1.04 -24.11
C VAL A 49 13.10 -2.19 -23.11
N GLY A 50 12.12 -2.12 -22.21
CA GLY A 50 11.82 -3.16 -21.24
C GLY A 50 11.54 -4.51 -21.88
N PHE A 51 10.67 -4.58 -22.90
CA PHE A 51 10.39 -5.83 -23.61
C PHE A 51 11.60 -6.33 -24.42
N ASN A 52 12.35 -5.45 -25.08
CA ASN A 52 13.52 -5.84 -25.87
C ASN A 52 14.62 -6.43 -24.99
N PHE A 53 14.96 -5.77 -23.88
CA PHE A 53 16.00 -6.27 -22.97
C PHE A 53 15.51 -7.43 -22.11
N GLY A 54 14.22 -7.46 -21.74
CA GLY A 54 13.61 -8.61 -21.08
C GLY A 54 13.70 -9.87 -21.95
N ALA A 55 13.40 -9.77 -23.25
CA ALA A 55 13.54 -10.87 -24.19
C ALA A 55 15.02 -11.28 -24.39
N LYS A 56 15.93 -10.31 -24.54
CA LYS A 56 17.37 -10.57 -24.69
C LYS A 56 18.00 -11.20 -23.44
N ALA A 57 17.50 -10.87 -22.25
CA ALA A 57 18.00 -11.44 -21.00
C ALA A 57 17.73 -12.95 -20.90
N GLY A 58 16.72 -13.47 -21.61
CA GLY A 58 16.46 -14.91 -21.69
C GLY A 58 16.19 -15.57 -20.33
N LEU A 59 15.68 -14.80 -19.37
CA LEU A 59 15.41 -15.30 -18.02
C LEU A 59 14.37 -16.42 -18.08
N SER A 60 14.77 -17.60 -17.62
CA SER A 60 13.91 -18.76 -17.45
C SER A 60 13.91 -19.15 -15.97
N VAL A 61 12.86 -19.83 -15.53
CA VAL A 61 12.79 -20.40 -14.17
C VAL A 61 12.79 -21.91 -14.31
N ALA A 62 13.84 -22.53 -13.80
CA ALA A 62 13.98 -23.96 -13.68
C ALA A 62 13.78 -24.40 -12.23
N MET A 63 13.55 -25.69 -12.06
CA MET A 63 13.49 -26.30 -10.74
C MET A 63 14.80 -26.04 -9.98
N THR A 64 15.96 -26.14 -10.62
CA THR A 64 17.29 -25.93 -10.01
C THR A 64 17.48 -24.56 -9.36
N ASP A 65 16.74 -23.54 -9.81
CA ASP A 65 16.89 -22.16 -9.34
C ASP A 65 16.23 -21.96 -7.97
N VAL A 66 15.27 -22.82 -7.62
CA VAL A 66 14.63 -22.89 -6.31
C VAL A 66 15.51 -23.75 -5.40
N LYS A 67 16.43 -23.13 -4.65
CA LYS A 67 17.32 -23.83 -3.72
C LYS A 67 16.77 -23.86 -2.32
N THR A 68 16.61 -25.07 -1.77
CA THR A 68 16.36 -25.26 -0.34
C THR A 68 17.67 -25.00 0.42
N PRO A 69 17.66 -24.21 1.52
CA PRO A 69 18.87 -23.97 2.30
C PRO A 69 19.37 -25.29 2.95
N PRO A 70 20.67 -25.60 2.89
CA PRO A 70 21.21 -26.86 3.42
C PRO A 70 21.06 -26.96 4.95
N THR A 71 21.02 -25.82 5.63
CA THR A 71 20.81 -25.70 7.08
C THR A 71 19.37 -25.98 7.52
N LYS A 72 18.40 -26.11 6.58
CA LYS A 72 16.98 -26.33 6.89
C LYS A 72 16.76 -27.47 7.89
N ASN A 73 17.35 -28.64 7.63
CA ASN A 73 17.13 -29.83 8.47
C ASN A 73 17.65 -29.63 9.90
N GLN A 74 18.79 -28.94 10.05
CA GLN A 74 19.36 -28.63 11.37
C GLN A 74 18.47 -27.65 12.15
N ILE A 75 17.91 -26.64 11.46
CA ILE A 75 16.98 -25.68 12.06
C ILE A 75 15.71 -26.43 12.51
N LEU A 76 15.14 -27.27 11.66
CA LEU A 76 13.95 -28.05 11.98
C LEU A 76 14.17 -28.99 13.17
N GLU A 77 15.31 -29.69 13.21
CA GLU A 77 15.63 -30.60 14.32
C GLU A 77 15.79 -29.85 15.65
N LYS A 78 16.41 -28.66 15.64
CA LYS A 78 16.51 -27.81 16.83
C LYS A 78 15.12 -27.47 17.38
N TYR A 79 14.22 -27.01 16.52
CA TYR A 79 12.88 -26.60 16.93
C TYR A 79 11.95 -27.77 17.24
N GLU A 80 12.16 -28.95 16.65
CA GLU A 80 11.48 -30.18 17.05
C GLU A 80 11.80 -30.53 18.51
N ASN A 81 13.08 -30.47 18.88
CA ASN A 81 13.53 -30.73 20.24
C ASN A 81 12.97 -29.72 21.25
N GLU A 82 12.78 -28.46 20.84
CA GLU A 82 12.14 -27.44 21.66
C GLU A 82 10.63 -27.71 21.83
N ALA A 83 9.93 -28.09 20.76
CA ALA A 83 8.53 -28.49 20.83
C ALA A 83 8.32 -29.73 21.72
N GLU A 84 9.22 -30.73 21.63
CA GLU A 84 9.19 -31.90 22.50
C GLU A 84 9.39 -31.56 23.99
N LYS A 85 10.23 -30.56 24.31
CA LYS A 85 10.38 -30.09 25.69
C LYS A 85 9.08 -29.48 26.20
N VAL A 86 8.38 -28.71 25.36
CA VAL A 86 7.07 -28.13 25.72
C VAL A 86 6.03 -29.23 25.95
N GLU A 87 6.01 -30.27 25.11
CA GLU A 87 5.13 -31.43 25.32
C GLU A 87 5.47 -32.20 26.60
N LYS A 88 6.76 -32.37 26.94
CA LYS A 88 7.16 -32.98 28.23
C LYS A 88 6.68 -32.18 29.43
N LEU A 89 6.82 -30.85 29.40
CA LEU A 89 6.31 -29.98 30.46
C LEU A 89 4.79 -30.09 30.64
N TYR A 90 4.06 -30.36 29.54
CA TYR A 90 2.62 -30.60 29.59
C TYR A 90 2.31 -31.98 30.19
N LEU A 91 3.05 -33.03 29.81
CA LEU A 91 2.91 -34.37 30.38
C LEU A 91 3.27 -34.43 31.89
N ASP A 92 4.16 -33.54 32.34
CA ASP A 92 4.53 -33.38 33.74
C ASP A 92 3.56 -32.46 34.52
N ASP A 93 2.43 -32.05 33.93
CA ASP A 93 1.41 -31.15 34.50
C ASP A 93 1.94 -29.77 34.94
N ILE A 94 3.06 -29.30 34.37
CA ILE A 94 3.67 -28.00 34.72
C ILE A 94 2.97 -26.84 34.01
N ILE A 95 2.46 -27.07 32.79
CA ILE A 95 1.82 -26.04 31.95
C ILE A 95 0.40 -26.44 31.56
N THR A 96 -0.44 -25.45 31.30
CA THR A 96 -1.81 -25.70 30.82
C THR A 96 -1.86 -25.99 29.32
N GLU A 97 -2.95 -26.60 28.84
CA GLU A 97 -3.13 -26.90 27.41
C GLU A 97 -3.08 -25.62 26.55
N THR A 98 -3.68 -24.52 27.02
CA THR A 98 -3.68 -23.23 26.30
C THR A 98 -2.27 -22.67 26.15
N GLU A 99 -1.49 -22.68 27.24
CA GLU A 99 -0.09 -22.22 27.22
C GLU A 99 0.79 -23.11 26.35
N ARG A 100 0.55 -24.42 26.37
CA ARG A 100 1.23 -25.37 25.48
C ARG A 100 1.01 -25.01 24.02
N LYS A 101 -0.25 -24.81 23.60
CA LYS A 101 -0.60 -24.45 22.21
C LYS A 101 0.06 -23.16 21.79
N GLN A 102 -0.01 -22.13 22.64
CA GLN A 102 0.59 -20.83 22.34
C GLN A 102 2.12 -20.96 22.17
N LYS A 103 2.81 -21.65 23.07
CA LYS A 103 4.26 -21.88 22.97
C LYS A 103 4.64 -22.66 21.70
N ILE A 104 3.87 -23.70 21.35
CA ILE A 104 4.12 -24.47 20.12
C ILE A 104 3.98 -23.57 18.88
N ILE A 105 2.97 -22.69 18.85
CA ILE A 105 2.76 -21.74 17.76
C ILE A 105 3.94 -20.76 17.66
N GLU A 106 4.40 -20.21 18.78
CA GLU A 106 5.55 -19.30 18.85
C GLU A 106 6.83 -19.97 18.32
N ILE A 107 7.14 -21.18 18.81
CA ILE A 107 8.30 -21.99 18.38
C ILE A 107 8.29 -22.18 16.85
N TRP A 108 7.14 -22.57 16.28
CA TRP A 108 7.05 -22.84 14.84
C TRP A 108 7.03 -21.59 13.97
N ASN A 109 6.53 -20.47 14.49
CA ASN A 109 6.66 -19.18 13.81
C ASN A 109 8.14 -18.75 13.74
N GLU A 110 8.87 -18.85 14.85
CA GLU A 110 10.31 -18.56 14.87
C GLU A 110 11.10 -19.48 13.92
N ALA A 111 10.77 -20.78 13.91
CA ALA A 111 11.37 -21.74 12.99
C ALA A 111 11.13 -21.36 11.52
N THR A 112 9.90 -20.95 11.20
CA THR A 112 9.53 -20.52 9.84
C THR A 112 10.32 -19.28 9.41
N ASP A 113 10.50 -18.33 10.32
CA ASP A 113 11.27 -17.12 10.05
C ASP A 113 12.77 -17.40 9.90
N GLN A 114 13.36 -18.26 10.74
CA GLN A 114 14.76 -18.66 10.59
C GLN A 114 15.03 -19.39 9.28
N VAL A 115 14.13 -20.30 8.87
CA VAL A 115 14.23 -20.96 7.56
C VAL A 115 14.10 -19.94 6.42
N GLN A 116 13.23 -18.94 6.56
CA GLN A 116 13.09 -17.85 5.58
C GLN A 116 14.39 -17.03 5.46
N TYR A 117 15.03 -16.67 6.58
CA TYR A 117 16.31 -15.95 6.56
C TYR A 117 17.41 -16.78 5.91
N ALA A 118 17.56 -18.05 6.30
CA ALA A 118 18.54 -18.95 5.69
C ALA A 118 18.32 -19.13 4.18
N MET A 119 17.06 -19.26 3.74
CA MET A 119 16.69 -19.34 2.34
C MET A 119 17.05 -18.06 1.58
N SER A 120 16.75 -16.88 2.16
CA SER A 120 17.07 -15.61 1.52
C SER A 120 18.56 -15.46 1.30
N ALA A 121 19.39 -15.73 2.32
CA ALA A 121 20.85 -15.67 2.23
C ALA A 121 21.40 -16.62 1.15
N GLU A 122 20.86 -17.83 1.04
CA GLU A 122 21.25 -18.79 -0.01
C GLU A 122 20.92 -18.26 -1.40
N LEU A 123 19.74 -17.65 -1.59
CA LEU A 123 19.35 -17.03 -2.86
C LEU A 123 20.22 -15.81 -3.21
N GLU A 124 20.65 -15.01 -2.21
CA GLU A 124 21.53 -13.86 -2.46
C GLU A 124 22.97 -14.26 -2.79
N SER A 125 23.40 -15.45 -2.36
CA SER A 125 24.74 -15.98 -2.65
C SER A 125 24.97 -16.13 -4.16
N GLU A 126 23.89 -16.37 -4.92
CA GLU A 126 23.92 -16.42 -6.38
C GLU A 126 23.53 -15.08 -7.00
N ARG A 127 24.54 -14.36 -7.49
CA ARG A 127 24.41 -13.01 -8.05
C ARG A 127 23.33 -12.84 -9.14
N PHE A 128 22.97 -13.90 -9.87
CA PHE A 128 22.00 -13.85 -10.98
C PHE A 128 20.96 -14.97 -10.92
N ASN A 129 20.51 -15.35 -9.74
CA ASN A 129 19.41 -16.30 -9.62
C ASN A 129 18.10 -15.70 -10.20
N PRO A 130 17.44 -16.34 -11.17
CA PRO A 130 16.22 -15.81 -11.79
C PRO A 130 15.07 -15.57 -10.80
N VAL A 131 14.90 -16.45 -9.81
CA VAL A 131 13.84 -16.34 -8.80
C VAL A 131 14.07 -15.14 -7.89
N ASP A 132 15.33 -14.94 -7.45
CA ASP A 132 15.71 -13.79 -6.64
C ASP A 132 15.53 -12.47 -7.41
N MET A 133 15.95 -12.44 -8.68
CA MET A 133 15.77 -11.27 -9.55
C MET A 133 14.30 -10.90 -9.74
N MET A 134 13.40 -11.86 -9.92
CA MET A 134 11.96 -11.61 -10.08
C MET A 134 11.32 -11.01 -8.81
N VAL A 135 11.71 -11.51 -7.64
CA VAL A 135 11.13 -11.11 -6.36
C VAL A 135 11.72 -9.78 -5.88
N LYS A 136 13.05 -9.60 -5.92
CA LYS A 136 13.71 -8.35 -5.53
C LYS A 136 13.40 -7.18 -6.45
N SER A 137 13.23 -7.44 -7.75
CA SER A 137 12.78 -6.38 -8.68
C SER A 137 11.33 -5.96 -8.45
N GLY A 138 10.53 -6.79 -7.76
CA GLY A 138 9.09 -6.60 -7.57
C GLY A 138 8.29 -6.85 -8.86
N ALA A 139 8.90 -7.45 -9.88
CA ALA A 139 8.25 -7.72 -11.16
C ALA A 139 7.11 -8.75 -10.99
N ARG A 140 7.38 -9.86 -10.30
CA ARG A 140 6.40 -10.88 -9.97
C ARG A 140 6.89 -11.75 -8.83
N GLY A 141 5.97 -12.10 -7.93
CA GLY A 141 6.27 -12.94 -6.77
C GLY A 141 6.54 -12.13 -5.51
N ASN A 142 6.28 -12.77 -4.37
CA ASN A 142 6.58 -12.24 -3.04
C ASN A 142 7.54 -13.21 -2.34
N MET A 143 8.40 -12.71 -1.45
CA MET A 143 9.27 -13.54 -0.62
C MET A 143 8.48 -14.61 0.14
N MET A 144 7.25 -14.31 0.57
CA MET A 144 6.34 -15.28 1.19
C MET A 144 5.97 -16.45 0.26
N GLN A 145 5.89 -16.22 -1.06
CA GLN A 145 5.63 -17.27 -2.04
C GLN A 145 6.89 -18.10 -2.30
N VAL A 146 8.06 -17.45 -2.40
CA VAL A 146 9.36 -18.14 -2.52
C VAL A 146 9.60 -19.05 -1.31
N ARG A 147 9.25 -18.59 -0.11
CA ARG A 147 9.29 -19.38 1.12
C ARG A 147 8.51 -20.69 1.02
N GLN A 148 7.36 -20.70 0.35
CA GLN A 148 6.59 -21.94 0.17
C GLN A 148 7.24 -22.88 -0.86
N LEU A 149 8.01 -22.35 -1.81
CA LEU A 149 8.71 -23.14 -2.82
C LEU A 149 9.97 -23.82 -2.27
N ALA A 150 10.79 -23.08 -1.53
CA ALA A 150 12.13 -23.49 -1.09
C ALA A 150 12.32 -23.60 0.44
N GLY A 151 11.48 -22.96 1.24
CA GLY A 151 11.68 -22.81 2.69
C GLY A 151 10.97 -23.87 3.51
N MET A 152 9.85 -23.49 4.13
CA MET A 152 8.83 -24.37 4.71
C MET A 152 7.49 -23.64 4.60
N ARG A 153 6.38 -24.37 4.49
CA ARG A 153 5.05 -23.73 4.41
C ARG A 153 4.63 -23.12 5.75
N GLY A 154 4.96 -23.80 6.86
CA GLY A 154 4.69 -23.33 8.21
C GLY A 154 3.32 -23.74 8.73
N LEU A 155 2.79 -22.96 9.68
CA LEU A 155 1.50 -23.20 10.32
C LEU A 155 0.34 -22.86 9.39
N VAL A 156 -0.76 -23.62 9.49
CA VAL A 156 -1.98 -23.43 8.69
C VAL A 156 -3.18 -23.33 9.63
N ALA A 157 -4.09 -22.41 9.32
CA ALA A 157 -5.35 -22.27 10.04
C ALA A 157 -6.42 -23.24 9.51
N ASN A 158 -7.17 -23.82 10.44
CA ASN A 158 -8.38 -24.59 10.19
C ASN A 158 -9.51 -23.65 9.68
N PRO A 159 -10.59 -24.12 9.03
CA PRO A 159 -11.67 -23.24 8.59
C PRO A 159 -12.36 -22.49 9.73
N LYS A 160 -12.28 -23.00 10.96
CA LYS A 160 -12.76 -22.32 12.18
C LYS A 160 -11.91 -21.11 12.59
N GLY A 161 -10.68 -20.99 12.07
CA GLY A 161 -9.73 -19.94 12.44
C GLY A 161 -8.62 -20.40 13.38
N ASP A 162 -8.76 -21.57 14.01
CA ASP A 162 -7.75 -22.13 14.91
C ASP A 162 -6.49 -22.55 14.14
N ILE A 163 -5.32 -22.21 14.66
CA ILE A 163 -4.03 -22.63 14.09
C ILE A 163 -3.79 -24.08 14.43
N ILE A 164 -3.48 -24.90 13.42
CA ILE A 164 -3.13 -26.30 13.63
C ILE A 164 -1.71 -26.38 14.19
N GLU A 165 -1.56 -26.99 15.37
CA GLU A 165 -0.29 -27.11 16.11
C GLU A 165 0.83 -27.82 15.32
N ARG A 166 0.46 -28.68 14.37
CA ARG A 166 1.40 -29.41 13.53
C ARG A 166 1.68 -28.63 12.23
N PRO A 167 2.90 -28.10 12.03
CA PRO A 167 3.25 -27.36 10.83
C PRO A 167 3.45 -28.28 9.62
N ILE A 168 3.44 -27.68 8.44
CA ILE A 168 3.89 -28.32 7.20
C ILE A 168 5.38 -27.98 7.03
N LYS A 169 6.23 -29.00 7.24
CA LYS A 169 7.70 -28.88 7.18
C LYS A 169 8.22 -28.99 5.75
N SER A 170 7.48 -29.73 4.93
CA SER A 170 7.80 -29.98 3.53
C SER A 170 7.55 -28.76 2.64
N ASN A 171 8.21 -28.76 1.48
CA ASN A 171 8.16 -27.69 0.48
C ASN A 171 7.46 -28.15 -0.78
N PHE A 172 7.02 -27.21 -1.62
CA PHE A 172 6.56 -27.58 -2.97
C PHE A 172 7.67 -28.21 -3.81
N ARG A 173 8.93 -27.84 -3.57
CA ARG A 173 10.07 -28.47 -4.23
C ARG A 173 10.27 -29.93 -3.85
N GLU A 174 10.12 -30.24 -2.57
CA GLU A 174 10.36 -31.57 -1.99
C GLU A 174 9.15 -32.49 -2.13
N GLY A 175 7.97 -31.91 -2.37
CA GLY A 175 6.69 -32.59 -2.31
C GLY A 175 6.15 -32.65 -0.88
N MET A 176 4.84 -32.71 -0.74
CA MET A 176 4.18 -32.82 0.56
C MET A 176 3.68 -34.24 0.79
N SER A 177 3.69 -34.69 2.04
CA SER A 177 3.00 -35.92 2.42
C SER A 177 1.47 -35.80 2.27
N VAL A 178 0.77 -36.94 2.23
CA VAL A 178 -0.70 -36.96 2.09
C VAL A 178 -1.38 -36.16 3.21
N LEU A 179 -0.89 -36.27 4.45
CA LEU A 179 -1.44 -35.56 5.60
C LEU A 179 -1.19 -34.05 5.50
N GLU A 180 0.03 -33.62 5.17
CA GLU A 180 0.36 -32.20 4.98
C GLU A 180 -0.46 -31.59 3.84
N TYR A 181 -0.62 -32.33 2.73
CA TYR A 181 -1.45 -31.88 1.63
C TYR A 181 -2.91 -31.72 2.05
N PHE A 182 -3.47 -32.71 2.77
CA PHE A 182 -4.85 -32.66 3.28
C PHE A 182 -5.08 -31.45 4.20
N ILE A 183 -4.14 -31.16 5.11
CA ILE A 183 -4.19 -29.97 5.96
C ILE A 183 -4.18 -28.70 5.11
N SER A 184 -3.34 -28.63 4.07
CA SER A 184 -3.24 -27.46 3.19
C SER A 184 -4.54 -27.15 2.42
N THR A 185 -5.36 -28.17 2.12
CA THR A 185 -6.60 -28.01 1.35
C THR A 185 -7.66 -27.16 2.06
N HIS A 186 -7.71 -27.23 3.41
CA HIS A 186 -8.70 -26.51 4.20
C HIS A 186 -8.53 -24.99 4.05
N GLY A 187 -7.30 -24.51 4.22
CA GLY A 187 -6.96 -23.10 4.04
C GLY A 187 -7.16 -22.63 2.60
N ALA A 188 -6.75 -23.43 1.61
CA ALA A 188 -6.94 -23.10 0.20
C ALA A 188 -8.42 -22.99 -0.19
N ARG A 189 -9.25 -23.95 0.23
CA ARG A 189 -10.69 -23.96 -0.06
C ARG A 189 -11.41 -22.79 0.60
N LYS A 190 -11.09 -22.49 1.87
CA LYS A 190 -11.64 -21.33 2.57
C LYS A 190 -11.25 -20.03 1.86
N GLY A 191 -9.97 -19.86 1.50
CA GLY A 191 -9.52 -18.66 0.76
C GLY A 191 -10.25 -18.46 -0.58
N LEU A 192 -10.47 -19.53 -1.35
CA LEU A 192 -11.23 -19.47 -2.60
C LEU A 192 -12.71 -19.12 -2.36
N ALA A 193 -13.34 -19.76 -1.37
CA ALA A 193 -14.73 -19.49 -1.01
C ALA A 193 -14.93 -18.06 -0.49
N ASP A 194 -14.06 -17.60 0.41
CA ASP A 194 -14.09 -16.25 0.97
C ASP A 194 -13.89 -15.20 -0.14
N THR A 195 -13.01 -15.46 -1.10
CA THR A 195 -12.82 -14.58 -2.27
C THR A 195 -14.10 -14.50 -3.11
N ALA A 196 -14.76 -15.63 -3.35
CA ALA A 196 -16.01 -15.67 -4.11
C ALA A 196 -17.15 -14.91 -3.40
N LEU A 197 -17.31 -15.12 -2.09
CA LEU A 197 -18.32 -14.42 -1.29
C LEU A 197 -18.05 -12.90 -1.25
N ARG A 198 -16.80 -12.50 -1.00
CA ARG A 198 -16.40 -11.09 -0.94
C ARG A 198 -16.54 -10.37 -2.27
N THR A 199 -16.43 -11.08 -3.39
CA THR A 199 -16.65 -10.49 -4.72
C THR A 199 -18.09 -9.97 -4.84
N ALA A 200 -19.07 -10.70 -4.31
CA ALA A 200 -20.47 -10.26 -4.29
C ALA A 200 -20.68 -9.06 -3.37
N ASP A 201 -20.13 -9.11 -2.14
CA ASP A 201 -20.26 -8.02 -1.16
C ASP A 201 -19.63 -6.71 -1.66
N SER A 202 -18.48 -6.82 -2.34
CA SER A 202 -17.78 -5.65 -2.89
C SER A 202 -18.60 -4.94 -3.96
N GLY A 203 -19.21 -5.72 -4.87
CA GLY A 203 -20.11 -5.17 -5.89
C GLY A 203 -21.36 -4.54 -5.27
N TYR A 204 -21.92 -5.19 -4.24
CA TYR A 204 -23.08 -4.70 -3.51
C TYR A 204 -22.80 -3.36 -2.80
N LEU A 205 -21.68 -3.26 -2.09
CA LEU A 205 -21.26 -2.04 -1.41
C LEU A 205 -21.06 -0.90 -2.41
N THR A 206 -20.37 -1.16 -3.52
CA THR A 206 -20.13 -0.16 -4.57
C THR A 206 -21.45 0.36 -5.12
N ARG A 207 -22.40 -0.55 -5.42
CA ARG A 207 -23.73 -0.18 -5.88
C ARG A 207 -24.44 0.71 -4.88
N ARG A 208 -24.48 0.35 -3.59
CA ARG A 208 -25.09 1.18 -2.55
C ARG A 208 -24.43 2.55 -2.43
N LEU A 209 -23.10 2.62 -2.49
CA LEU A 209 -22.37 3.90 -2.43
C LEU A 209 -22.69 4.77 -3.65
N VAL A 210 -22.75 4.19 -4.85
CA VAL A 210 -23.15 4.89 -6.06
C VAL A 210 -24.60 5.36 -5.95
N ASP A 211 -25.51 4.53 -5.46
CA ASP A 211 -26.94 4.88 -5.31
C ASP A 211 -27.13 6.09 -4.37
N VAL A 212 -26.32 6.20 -3.30
CA VAL A 212 -26.36 7.34 -2.37
C VAL A 212 -25.68 8.58 -2.94
N ALA A 213 -24.57 8.42 -3.67
CA ALA A 213 -23.74 9.54 -4.12
C ALA A 213 -24.04 10.01 -5.56
N ALA A 214 -24.90 9.32 -6.32
CA ALA A 214 -25.16 9.59 -7.74
C ALA A 214 -25.65 11.01 -8.02
N GLY A 215 -26.35 11.63 -7.07
CA GLY A 215 -26.84 13.00 -7.19
C GLY A 215 -25.76 14.08 -7.03
N ILE A 216 -24.60 13.75 -6.47
CA ILE A 216 -23.57 14.75 -6.12
C ILE A 216 -22.73 15.09 -7.36
N VAL A 217 -22.98 16.27 -7.91
CA VAL A 217 -22.26 16.85 -9.05
C VAL A 217 -21.63 18.18 -8.65
N VAL A 218 -20.48 18.49 -9.25
CA VAL A 218 -19.84 19.78 -9.07
C VAL A 218 -20.63 20.86 -9.80
N GLN A 219 -21.17 21.82 -9.05
CA GLN A 219 -21.84 22.99 -9.61
C GLN A 219 -21.42 24.20 -8.79
N ASN A 220 -21.07 25.28 -9.47
CA ASN A 220 -20.68 26.52 -8.83
C ASN A 220 -21.94 27.34 -8.50
N LYS A 221 -22.29 27.41 -7.21
CA LYS A 221 -23.42 28.22 -6.72
C LYS A 221 -22.98 29.53 -6.09
N GLY A 222 -21.68 29.83 -6.13
CA GLY A 222 -21.08 31.06 -5.61
C GLY A 222 -20.68 30.97 -4.13
N ASP A 223 -19.89 31.95 -3.67
CA ASP A 223 -19.26 31.96 -2.34
C ASP A 223 -20.23 31.95 -1.15
N GLU A 224 -21.50 32.26 -1.38
CA GLU A 224 -22.57 32.23 -0.37
C GLU A 224 -22.95 30.81 0.04
N ASN A 225 -22.68 29.82 -0.81
CA ASN A 225 -22.98 28.41 -0.56
C ASN A 225 -21.89 27.69 0.25
N ILE A 226 -20.81 28.40 0.60
CA ILE A 226 -19.63 27.84 1.26
C ILE A 226 -19.59 28.25 2.73
N ASP A 227 -19.58 27.27 3.64
CA ASP A 227 -19.24 27.49 5.05
C ASP A 227 -17.71 27.63 5.23
N TRP A 228 -17.27 28.89 5.24
CA TRP A 228 -15.87 29.27 5.43
C TRP A 228 -15.32 29.04 6.85
N ARG A 229 -16.07 28.44 7.78
CA ARG A 229 -15.52 27.91 9.04
C ARG A 229 -14.49 26.81 8.78
N GLY A 230 -14.61 26.11 7.64
CA GLY A 230 -13.67 25.08 7.22
C GLY A 230 -13.55 23.93 8.21
N THR A 231 -12.50 23.13 8.03
CA THR A 231 -12.12 22.05 8.95
C THR A 231 -10.66 22.23 9.32
N THR A 232 -10.38 22.25 10.63
CA THR A 232 -9.02 22.36 11.15
C THR A 232 -8.26 21.05 10.96
N LYS A 233 -7.10 21.12 10.31
CA LYS A 233 -6.18 20.01 10.13
C LYS A 233 -4.85 20.34 10.78
N SER A 234 -4.38 19.45 11.65
CA SER A 234 -3.07 19.57 12.28
C SER A 234 -1.97 19.27 11.27
N THR A 235 -0.97 20.13 11.23
CA THR A 235 0.17 20.05 10.31
C THR A 235 1.43 19.53 10.97
N VAL A 236 1.42 19.44 12.30
CA VAL A 236 2.54 19.01 13.14
C VAL A 236 2.10 17.83 14.00
N ASP A 237 2.97 16.83 14.16
CA ASP A 237 2.77 15.72 15.09
C ASP A 237 3.04 16.17 16.54
N ASN A 238 2.63 15.37 17.53
CA ASN A 238 2.81 15.67 18.97
C ASN A 238 4.27 15.97 19.41
N GLU A 239 5.25 15.67 18.55
CA GLU A 239 6.69 15.88 18.77
C GLU A 239 7.25 17.12 18.05
N GLY A 240 6.41 17.99 17.47
CA GLY A 240 6.88 19.22 16.81
C GLY A 240 7.46 19.01 15.40
N ARG A 241 7.35 17.81 14.84
CA ARG A 241 7.79 17.48 13.46
C ARG A 241 6.63 17.64 12.47
N PRO A 242 6.89 18.06 11.21
CA PRO A 242 5.85 18.10 10.19
C PRO A 242 5.25 16.70 10.03
N SER A 243 3.92 16.61 10.07
CA SER A 243 3.25 15.32 10.11
C SER A 243 3.58 14.50 8.87
N LYS A 244 3.81 13.19 9.05
CA LYS A 244 4.02 12.24 7.94
C LYS A 244 2.87 12.28 6.91
N TYR A 245 1.69 12.71 7.34
CA TYR A 245 0.47 12.78 6.53
C TYR A 245 0.16 14.17 5.97
N LEU A 246 1.07 15.15 6.11
CA LEU A 246 0.84 16.51 5.66
C LEU A 246 0.48 16.54 4.17
N HIS A 247 1.27 15.87 3.34
CA HIS A 247 1.05 15.79 1.90
C HIS A 247 -0.27 15.10 1.55
N SER A 248 -0.53 13.93 2.12
CA SER A 248 -1.78 13.20 1.87
C SER A 248 -3.03 13.93 2.34
N THR A 249 -2.91 14.79 3.36
CA THR A 249 -4.07 15.43 3.98
C THR A 249 -4.42 16.75 3.32
N LEU A 250 -3.42 17.56 2.95
CA LEU A 250 -3.63 18.93 2.50
C LEU A 250 -3.52 19.13 1.00
N PHE A 251 -2.78 18.28 0.30
CA PHE A 251 -2.55 18.44 -1.14
C PHE A 251 -3.88 18.47 -1.92
N GLY A 252 -4.02 19.46 -2.80
CA GLY A 252 -5.19 19.64 -3.66
C GLY A 252 -6.42 20.23 -2.96
N ARG A 253 -6.35 20.58 -1.66
CA ARG A 253 -7.45 21.23 -0.95
C ARG A 253 -7.37 22.76 -1.07
N VAL A 254 -8.45 23.44 -0.68
CA VAL A 254 -8.53 24.90 -0.67
C VAL A 254 -8.47 25.43 0.77
N LEU A 255 -7.75 26.55 0.97
CA LEU A 255 -7.67 27.23 2.26
C LEU A 255 -8.96 27.97 2.60
N SER A 256 -9.48 27.73 3.81
CA SER A 256 -10.67 28.40 4.33
C SER A 256 -10.36 29.77 4.93
N GLU A 257 -9.15 29.93 5.46
CA GLU A 257 -8.66 31.13 6.12
C GLU A 257 -7.21 31.43 5.68
N ASP A 258 -6.79 32.68 5.88
CA ASP A 258 -5.40 33.08 5.61
C ASP A 258 -4.43 32.38 6.55
N VAL A 259 -3.39 31.76 5.99
CA VAL A 259 -2.33 31.15 6.81
C VAL A 259 -1.31 32.22 7.18
N LYS A 260 -1.27 32.56 8.48
CA LYS A 260 -0.38 33.59 9.03
C LYS A 260 0.62 32.96 10.00
N LYS A 261 1.90 33.30 9.86
CA LYS A 261 2.94 33.03 10.86
C LYS A 261 3.47 34.36 11.38
N ASP A 262 3.49 34.55 12.71
CA ASP A 262 3.97 35.78 13.37
C ASP A 262 3.37 37.08 12.78
N LYS A 263 2.05 37.07 12.49
CA LYS A 263 1.28 38.18 11.89
C LYS A 263 1.67 38.58 10.46
N LYS A 264 2.55 37.82 9.77
CA LYS A 264 2.79 37.97 8.34
C LYS A 264 2.14 36.81 7.57
N ALA A 265 1.47 37.14 6.47
CA ALA A 265 0.97 36.13 5.55
C ALA A 265 2.18 35.41 4.94
N ILE A 266 2.14 34.09 4.93
CA ILE A 266 3.22 33.30 4.32
C ILE A 266 3.11 33.48 2.80
N GLU A 267 4.18 33.97 2.20
CA GLU A 267 4.28 34.16 0.76
C GLU A 267 4.86 32.90 0.12
N PHE A 268 4.19 32.44 -0.93
CA PHE A 268 4.65 31.37 -1.79
C PHE A 268 5.47 31.97 -2.95
N GLY A 269 6.35 31.17 -3.56
CA GLY A 269 7.35 31.53 -4.57
C GLY A 269 6.79 32.08 -5.89
N ASP A 270 6.14 33.24 -5.82
CA ASP A 270 5.85 34.19 -6.90
C ASP A 270 5.19 35.49 -6.36
N GLY A 271 5.37 35.81 -5.07
CA GLY A 271 4.71 36.96 -4.42
C GLY A 271 3.21 36.75 -4.13
N LYS A 272 2.68 35.54 -4.32
CA LYS A 272 1.31 35.17 -3.95
C LYS A 272 1.25 34.78 -2.48
N LYS A 273 0.32 35.39 -1.75
CA LYS A 273 0.06 35.10 -0.33
C LYS A 273 -0.85 33.89 -0.22
N LEU A 274 -0.63 33.04 0.80
CA LEU A 274 -1.58 31.99 1.19
C LEU A 274 -2.83 32.63 1.82
N THR A 275 -3.70 33.18 0.97
CA THR A 275 -4.96 33.79 1.36
C THR A 275 -6.12 32.80 1.25
N LYS A 276 -7.24 33.14 1.88
CA LYS A 276 -8.53 32.48 1.67
C LYS A 276 -8.80 32.18 0.20
N GLY A 277 -9.26 30.96 -0.11
CA GLY A 277 -9.61 30.52 -1.47
C GLY A 277 -8.43 30.04 -2.32
N THR A 278 -7.22 30.00 -1.78
CA THR A 278 -6.04 29.50 -2.52
C THR A 278 -5.99 27.96 -2.48
N TYR A 279 -5.69 27.34 -3.62
CA TYR A 279 -5.43 25.91 -3.73
C TYR A 279 -4.05 25.54 -3.16
N ILE A 280 -3.97 24.39 -2.49
CA ILE A 280 -2.74 23.88 -1.91
C ILE A 280 -2.05 22.96 -2.91
N ASP A 281 -1.10 23.52 -3.66
CA ASP A 281 -0.20 22.79 -4.54
C ASP A 281 0.99 22.17 -3.78
N ALA A 282 1.78 21.31 -4.43
CA ALA A 282 2.98 20.69 -3.82
C ALA A 282 3.96 21.73 -3.28
N GLU A 283 4.08 22.81 -4.03
CA GLU A 283 4.83 24.02 -3.72
C GLU A 283 4.32 24.73 -2.44
N ALA A 284 3.02 25.03 -2.38
CA ALA A 284 2.39 25.64 -1.21
C ALA A 284 2.52 24.74 0.03
N LEU A 285 2.41 23.42 -0.15
CA LEU A 285 2.56 22.43 0.90
C LEU A 285 3.98 22.41 1.49
N ASP A 286 5.01 22.50 0.64
CA ASP A 286 6.41 22.57 1.06
C ASP A 286 6.68 23.80 1.92
N VAL A 287 6.06 24.93 1.56
CA VAL A 287 6.14 26.17 2.32
C VAL A 287 5.40 26.05 3.66
N ILE A 288 4.22 25.43 3.69
CA ILE A 288 3.49 25.14 4.94
C ILE A 288 4.33 24.22 5.84
N GLY A 289 4.93 23.17 5.29
CA GLY A 289 5.79 22.24 6.04
C GLY A 289 7.03 22.92 6.63
N LYS A 290 7.73 23.75 5.85
CA LYS A 290 8.90 24.53 6.32
C LYS A 290 8.52 25.63 7.30
N SER A 291 7.31 26.17 7.19
CA SER A 291 6.83 27.22 8.08
C SER A 291 6.53 26.72 9.50
N GLY A 292 6.25 25.42 9.70
CA GLY A 292 5.98 24.87 11.03
C GLY A 292 4.72 25.43 11.69
N VAL A 293 3.75 25.90 10.90
CA VAL A 293 2.39 26.23 11.39
C VAL A 293 1.80 24.98 12.04
N GLU A 294 1.07 25.12 13.16
CA GLU A 294 0.52 23.99 13.93
C GLU A 294 -0.78 23.42 13.36
N SER A 295 -1.62 24.29 12.79
CA SER A 295 -2.90 23.92 12.20
C SER A 295 -3.27 24.82 11.03
N VAL A 296 -3.96 24.23 10.05
CA VAL A 296 -4.46 24.92 8.86
C VAL A 296 -5.95 24.59 8.69
N ASN A 297 -6.75 25.62 8.42
CA ASN A 297 -8.17 25.47 8.11
C ASN A 297 -8.37 25.28 6.61
N VAL A 298 -8.91 24.13 6.22
CA VAL A 298 -9.17 23.79 4.81
C VAL A 298 -10.65 23.57 4.58
N LEU A 299 -11.12 23.83 3.36
CA LEU A 299 -12.45 23.45 2.94
C LEU A 299 -12.53 21.94 2.75
N THR A 300 -13.72 21.40 3.00
CA THR A 300 -14.05 20.00 2.78
C THR A 300 -15.39 19.90 2.05
N PRO A 301 -15.73 18.74 1.48
CA PRO A 301 -17.03 18.51 0.87
C PRO A 301 -18.23 18.84 1.79
N PHE A 302 -18.06 18.71 3.10
CA PHE A 302 -19.10 19.01 4.10
C PHE A 302 -19.32 20.51 4.34
N ASN A 303 -18.44 21.37 3.83
CA ASN A 303 -18.59 22.82 3.92
C ASN A 303 -19.49 23.38 2.81
N SER A 304 -19.94 22.57 1.86
CA SER A 304 -20.98 22.94 0.90
C SER A 304 -22.35 22.91 1.60
N LEU A 305 -23.09 24.01 1.54
CA LEU A 305 -24.42 24.10 2.18
C LEU A 305 -25.50 23.37 1.39
N ASP A 306 -25.30 23.21 0.08
CA ASP A 306 -26.22 22.48 -0.77
C ASP A 306 -26.19 20.96 -0.54
N PRO A 307 -27.36 20.30 -0.45
CA PRO A 307 -27.45 18.85 -0.30
C PRO A 307 -27.25 18.09 -1.62
N GLU A 308 -27.50 18.72 -2.77
CA GLU A 308 -27.53 18.06 -4.10
C GLU A 308 -26.34 18.43 -4.99
N SER A 309 -25.53 19.42 -4.60
CA SER A 309 -24.40 19.91 -5.38
C SER A 309 -23.23 20.27 -4.48
N MET A 310 -22.02 20.23 -5.05
CA MET A 310 -20.81 20.61 -4.34
C MET A 310 -20.08 21.72 -5.10
N ASP A 311 -19.69 22.78 -4.39
CA ASP A 311 -18.87 23.83 -4.99
C ASP A 311 -17.47 23.32 -5.37
N PRO A 312 -16.90 23.81 -6.49
CA PRO A 312 -15.54 23.46 -6.90
C PRO A 312 -14.48 23.73 -5.83
N LEU A 313 -14.65 24.80 -5.04
CA LEU A 313 -13.73 25.18 -3.95
C LEU A 313 -13.78 24.21 -2.77
N CYS A 314 -14.96 23.67 -2.44
CA CYS A 314 -15.14 22.69 -1.37
C CYS A 314 -14.54 21.32 -1.71
N TYR A 315 -14.53 20.97 -3.00
CA TYR A 315 -13.90 19.74 -3.49
C TYR A 315 -12.38 19.89 -3.66
N GLY A 316 -11.93 20.99 -4.27
CA GLY A 316 -10.52 21.24 -4.55
C GLY A 316 -10.06 20.69 -5.90
N PHE A 317 -8.98 19.92 -5.91
CA PHE A 317 -8.39 19.35 -7.11
C PHE A 317 -9.01 18.02 -7.50
N SER A 318 -9.18 17.81 -8.80
CA SER A 318 -9.35 16.48 -9.36
C SER A 318 -8.00 15.76 -9.33
N LEU A 319 -7.87 14.77 -8.44
CA LEU A 319 -6.65 13.97 -8.27
C LEU A 319 -6.25 13.18 -9.53
N ALA A 320 -7.17 13.02 -10.49
CA ALA A 320 -6.89 12.36 -11.76
C ALA A 320 -6.12 13.26 -12.74
N THR A 321 -6.38 14.57 -12.69
CA THR A 321 -5.78 15.56 -13.62
C THR A 321 -4.72 16.43 -12.96
N GLY A 322 -4.69 16.49 -11.63
CA GLY A 322 -3.81 17.38 -10.87
C GLY A 322 -4.20 18.85 -11.01
N LYS A 323 -5.44 19.14 -11.39
CA LYS A 323 -5.98 20.49 -11.62
C LYS A 323 -7.23 20.72 -10.78
N PRO A 324 -7.66 21.99 -10.58
CA PRO A 324 -8.98 22.29 -10.04
C PRO A 324 -10.07 21.50 -10.76
N VAL A 325 -11.05 21.03 -10.00
CA VAL A 325 -12.18 20.27 -10.55
C VAL A 325 -13.00 21.12 -11.52
N GLU A 326 -13.46 20.50 -12.60
CA GLU A 326 -14.28 21.18 -13.60
C GLU A 326 -15.76 21.13 -13.22
N GLU A 327 -16.52 22.18 -13.58
CA GLU A 327 -17.96 22.20 -13.39
C GLU A 327 -18.62 21.08 -14.21
N GLY A 328 -19.58 20.37 -13.60
CA GLY A 328 -20.26 19.23 -14.20
C GLY A 328 -19.58 17.88 -13.96
N GLU A 329 -18.45 17.81 -13.27
CA GLU A 329 -17.81 16.53 -12.92
C GLU A 329 -18.66 15.75 -11.90
N ALA A 330 -18.96 14.49 -12.21
CA ALA A 330 -19.77 13.59 -11.37
C ALA A 330 -18.95 12.97 -10.23
N VAL A 331 -18.47 13.83 -9.32
CA VAL A 331 -17.61 13.51 -8.19
C VAL A 331 -18.19 12.45 -7.25
N GLY A 332 -19.51 12.39 -7.09
CA GLY A 332 -20.15 11.36 -6.26
C GLY A 332 -19.96 9.94 -6.80
N ILE A 333 -20.14 9.75 -8.10
CA ILE A 333 -19.94 8.45 -8.77
C ILE A 333 -18.45 8.07 -8.75
N ILE A 334 -17.57 9.03 -9.06
CA ILE A 334 -16.12 8.83 -9.04
C ILE A 334 -15.67 8.40 -7.64
N SER A 335 -16.15 9.08 -6.60
CA SER A 335 -15.81 8.80 -5.21
C SER A 335 -16.27 7.40 -4.76
N ALA A 336 -17.51 7.04 -5.08
CA ALA A 336 -18.05 5.71 -4.78
C ALA A 336 -17.26 4.58 -5.47
N SER A 337 -16.87 4.79 -6.73
CA SER A 337 -16.15 3.79 -7.53
C SER A 337 -14.69 3.58 -7.10
N ILE A 338 -14.01 4.64 -6.66
CA ILE A 338 -12.61 4.55 -6.24
C ILE A 338 -12.49 3.94 -4.84
N ASN A 339 -13.46 4.19 -3.95
CA ASN A 339 -13.47 3.56 -2.63
C ASN A 339 -13.47 2.02 -2.75
N TRP A 340 -14.19 1.49 -3.73
CA TRP A 340 -14.12 0.06 -4.07
C TRP A 340 -12.73 -0.39 -4.53
N ARG A 341 -12.09 0.34 -5.46
CA ARG A 341 -10.75 -0.01 -5.95
C ARG A 341 -9.70 0.04 -4.85
N ALA A 342 -9.79 1.02 -3.96
CA ALA A 342 -8.91 1.15 -2.80
C ALA A 342 -9.12 0.01 -1.80
N TRP A 343 -10.37 -0.37 -1.52
CA TRP A 343 -10.69 -1.51 -0.66
C TRP A 343 -10.14 -2.84 -1.23
N ASN A 344 -10.29 -3.05 -2.55
CA ASN A 344 -9.78 -4.25 -3.22
C ASN A 344 -8.23 -4.29 -3.27
N SER A 345 -7.57 -3.13 -3.44
CA SER A 345 -6.11 -3.04 -3.48
C SER A 345 -5.46 -3.17 -2.10
N ALA A 346 -6.05 -2.58 -1.04
CA ALA A 346 -5.54 -2.66 0.33
C ALA A 346 -5.65 -4.06 0.95
N TYR A 347 -6.46 -4.94 0.36
CA TYR A 347 -6.61 -6.31 0.81
C TYR A 347 -5.65 -7.29 0.09
N ASN A 348 -5.26 -7.00 -1.16
CA ASN A 348 -4.34 -7.86 -1.94
C ASN A 348 -2.85 -7.56 -1.71
N GLU A 349 -2.52 -6.38 -1.22
CA GLU A 349 -1.18 -6.03 -0.75
C GLU A 349 -1.34 -5.38 0.63
N ASN A 350 -0.46 -5.67 1.60
CA ASN A 350 -0.41 -5.03 2.94
C ASN A 350 -0.11 -3.50 2.82
N PHE A 351 -1.01 -2.77 2.17
CA PHE A 351 -0.99 -1.32 1.97
C PHE A 351 -2.00 -0.69 2.93
N SER A 352 -1.71 -0.81 4.23
CA SER A 352 -2.46 -0.15 5.31
C SER A 352 -2.36 1.39 5.27
N HIS A 353 -1.48 1.95 4.43
CA HIS A 353 -1.19 3.38 4.42
C HIS A 353 -2.09 4.22 3.48
N TRP A 354 -2.67 3.63 2.42
CA TRP A 354 -3.51 4.36 1.46
C TRP A 354 -4.98 4.46 1.88
N TRP A 355 -5.43 3.56 2.77
CA TRP A 355 -6.80 3.53 3.31
C TRP A 355 -7.15 4.82 4.08
N CYS A 356 -6.16 5.42 4.76
CA CYS A 356 -6.33 6.73 5.39
C CYS A 356 -6.45 7.89 4.40
N CYS A 357 -5.81 7.82 3.23
CA CYS A 357 -5.67 8.98 2.34
C CYS A 357 -6.97 9.36 1.62
N TRP A 358 -7.87 8.41 1.39
CA TRP A 358 -9.09 8.67 0.61
C TRP A 358 -10.33 8.95 1.48
N PHE A 359 -10.40 8.41 2.70
CA PHE A 359 -11.56 8.61 3.60
C PHE A 359 -11.21 8.70 5.10
N GLY A 360 -9.94 8.55 5.49
CA GLY A 360 -9.55 8.39 6.88
C GLY A 360 -9.14 9.69 7.55
N TYR A 361 -10.10 10.34 8.21
CA TYR A 361 -9.95 10.65 9.65
C TYR A 361 -11.27 11.07 10.34
N TYR A 362 -12.42 11.12 9.64
CA TYR A 362 -13.66 11.62 10.25
C TYR A 362 -14.71 10.57 10.66
N LEU A 363 -14.59 9.31 10.24
CA LEU A 363 -15.64 8.30 10.49
C LEU A 363 -15.27 7.13 11.38
N TRP A 364 -14.05 7.09 11.94
CA TRP A 364 -13.66 6.00 12.84
C TRP A 364 -12.75 6.49 13.98
N SER A 365 -13.37 6.88 15.10
CA SER A 365 -12.70 6.94 16.40
C SER A 365 -12.74 5.53 17.01
N PRO A 366 -11.61 4.89 17.35
CA PRO A 366 -11.61 3.63 18.07
C PRO A 366 -11.90 3.93 19.54
N LYS A 367 -13.18 4.07 19.87
CA LYS A 367 -13.67 3.85 21.23
C LYS A 367 -14.88 2.92 21.11
N ASN A 368 -14.69 1.69 21.59
CA ASN A 368 -15.67 0.61 21.76
C ASN A 368 -16.00 -0.22 20.52
N CYS A 369 -15.22 -1.28 20.29
CA CYS A 369 -15.63 -2.70 20.32
C CYS A 369 -14.51 -3.60 19.82
#